data_AF-A0A3S8RQE0-F1
#
_entry.id   AF-A0A3S8RQE0-F1
#
_cell.length_a   1.000
_cell.length_b   1.000
_cell.length_c   1.000
_cell.angle_alpha   90.00
_cell.angle_beta   90.00
_cell.angle_gamma   90.00
#
_symmetry.space_group_name_H-M   'P 1'
#
loop_
_entity.id
_entity.type
_entity.pdbx_description
1 polymer ?
#
loop_
_entity_poly.entity_id
_entity_poly.type
_entity_poly.pdbx_seq_one_letter_code
_entity_poly.pdbx_strand_id
1 'polypeptide(L)'
;MSNYKGKFFKGRDFYEWGIDHEVIKLKDKFLTDINLLKFYRSNFSQDTKVGTINLKDLTPIQNEIIEIYLSNASLDDLDNILHSHKEDLINKYPWITKIVELEKRLEERDSFIETLIADQFMKQLHIHNKMCLINTYTLLDEYLTELIKALGMYLSEFLSKVNIKVNYKQLLEFENDTDLKEFFIDSAMLSDKNLSGAVNKVNYLLKHLNAKDEFKWLKDIILLNEERNCIIHNKGYFNKKAIKNIGEEIVHQLKLSENMKVQLDNKKVDSYIDITDEIIDFFSAKIMKNYYAI
;
A
#
# COMPACT_ATOMS: atom_id res chain seq x y z
N MET A 1 38.44 15.41 5.46
CA MET A 1 37.20 15.29 4.67
C MET A 1 37.36 14.05 3.81
N SER A 2 36.67 12.98 4.19
CA SER A 2 36.70 11.71 3.48
C SER A 2 35.62 11.78 2.40
N ASN A 3 35.96 12.25 1.20
CA ASN A 3 34.97 12.27 0.12
C ASN A 3 34.55 10.83 -0.20
N TYR A 4 33.26 10.53 -0.01
CA TYR A 4 32.61 9.31 -0.48
C TYR A 4 33.04 8.96 -1.91
N LYS A 5 33.56 7.74 -2.11
CA LYS A 5 34.14 7.30 -3.38
C LYS A 5 33.22 6.42 -4.24
N GLY A 6 31.99 6.20 -3.78
CA GLY A 6 31.07 5.27 -4.40
C GLY A 6 30.40 5.78 -5.68
N LYS A 7 30.34 4.93 -6.71
CA LYS A 7 29.76 5.26 -8.02
C LYS A 7 28.27 4.93 -8.16
N PHE A 8 27.76 3.92 -7.47
CA PHE A 8 26.43 3.35 -7.70
C PHE A 8 25.38 3.96 -6.76
N PHE A 9 25.76 4.34 -5.55
CA PHE A 9 24.89 5.08 -4.61
C PHE A 9 25.14 6.59 -4.64
N LYS A 10 24.99 7.21 -5.82
CA LYS A 10 25.26 8.65 -6.01
C LYS A 10 24.48 9.52 -5.02
N GLY A 11 25.18 10.43 -4.34
CA GLY A 11 24.60 11.40 -3.42
C GLY A 11 24.38 10.89 -1.99
N ARG A 12 24.91 9.72 -1.64
CA ARG A 12 24.90 9.20 -0.27
C ARG A 12 26.31 9.12 0.28
N ASP A 13 26.45 9.34 1.59
CA ASP A 13 27.73 9.18 2.29
C ASP A 13 27.57 8.17 3.43
N PHE A 14 27.76 6.89 3.10
CA PHE A 14 27.68 5.79 4.07
C PHE A 14 28.92 5.67 4.96
N TYR A 15 29.93 6.55 4.87
CA TYR A 15 31.17 6.37 5.65
C TYR A 15 31.27 7.28 6.86
N GLU A 16 30.57 8.42 6.88
CA GLU A 16 30.81 9.44 7.89
C GLU A 16 29.96 9.31 9.17
N TRP A 17 28.83 8.59 9.15
CA TRP A 17 27.82 8.73 10.21
C TRP A 17 27.34 7.44 10.90
N GLY A 18 27.66 6.24 10.37
CA GLY A 18 27.30 4.97 11.01
C GLY A 18 25.91 4.44 10.66
N ILE A 19 25.66 3.18 11.05
CA ILE A 19 24.43 2.44 10.76
C ILE A 19 23.21 3.02 11.46
N ASP A 20 23.41 3.56 12.65
CA ASP A 20 22.41 4.19 13.50
C ASP A 20 21.88 5.48 12.89
N HIS A 21 22.77 6.35 12.42
CA HIS A 21 22.39 7.59 11.73
C HIS A 21 21.59 7.29 10.45
N GLU A 22 22.03 6.33 9.64
CA GLU A 22 21.30 5.94 8.42
C GLU A 22 19.91 5.39 8.74
N VAL A 23 19.78 4.57 9.79
CA VAL A 23 18.47 4.02 10.20
C VAL A 23 17.52 5.13 10.67
N ILE A 24 18.00 6.11 11.44
CA ILE A 24 17.19 7.26 11.87
C ILE A 24 16.76 8.10 10.67
N LYS A 25 17.69 8.42 9.77
CA LYS A 25 17.39 9.20 8.57
C LYS A 25 16.37 8.50 7.66
N LEU A 26 16.50 7.19 7.48
CA LEU A 26 15.53 6.39 6.73
C LEU A 26 14.17 6.38 7.41
N LYS A 27 14.14 6.17 8.73
CA LYS A 27 12.90 6.24 9.52
C LYS A 27 12.19 7.57 9.31
N ASP A 28 12.88 8.69 9.53
CA ASP A 28 12.28 10.03 9.46
C ASP A 28 11.75 10.34 8.05
N LYS A 29 12.50 9.96 7.00
CA LYS A 29 12.06 10.11 5.61
C LYS A 29 10.77 9.33 5.36
N PHE A 30 10.76 8.03 5.63
CA PHE A 30 9.62 7.18 5.27
C PHE A 30 8.40 7.43 6.16
N LEU A 31 8.59 7.83 7.42
CA LEU A 31 7.48 8.31 8.26
C LEU A 31 6.90 9.63 7.73
N THR A 32 7.73 10.52 7.20
CA THR A 32 7.24 11.74 6.52
C THR A 32 6.41 11.37 5.30
N ASP A 33 6.89 10.44 4.46
CA ASP A 33 6.16 9.98 3.27
C ASP A 33 4.83 9.30 3.63
N ILE A 34 4.80 8.51 4.71
CA ILE A 34 3.57 7.91 5.26
C ILE A 34 2.60 8.99 5.78
N ASN A 35 3.10 10.02 6.46
CA ASN A 35 2.27 11.12 6.94
C ASN A 35 1.68 11.95 5.78
N LEU A 36 2.45 12.16 4.70
CA LEU A 36 1.94 12.78 3.48
C LEU A 36 0.84 11.93 2.83
N LEU A 37 0.98 10.60 2.85
CA LEU A 37 -0.05 9.69 2.37
C LEU A 37 -1.31 9.74 3.25
N LYS A 38 -1.17 9.77 4.58
CA LYS A 38 -2.27 9.97 5.55
C LYS A 38 -3.01 11.29 5.26
N PHE A 39 -2.28 12.37 5.01
CA PHE A 39 -2.85 13.68 4.66
C PHE A 39 -3.59 13.68 3.31
N TYR A 40 -2.96 13.14 2.26
CA TYR A 40 -3.61 12.98 0.96
C TYR A 40 -4.93 12.22 1.09
N ARG A 41 -4.91 11.18 1.93
CA ARG A 41 -6.05 10.32 2.19
C ARG A 41 -7.19 11.01 2.94
N SER A 42 -6.90 11.73 4.02
CA SER A 42 -7.92 12.44 4.80
C SER A 42 -8.62 13.54 3.99
N ASN A 43 -7.91 14.13 3.03
CA ASN A 43 -8.43 15.26 2.25
C ASN A 43 -9.40 14.86 1.13
N PHE A 44 -9.52 13.56 0.79
CA PHE A 44 -10.47 13.12 -0.23
C PHE A 44 -11.90 13.56 0.09
N SER A 45 -12.32 13.43 1.36
CA SER A 45 -13.66 13.81 1.83
C SER A 45 -13.90 15.32 1.88
N GLN A 46 -12.83 16.12 1.83
CA GLN A 46 -12.90 17.58 1.83
C GLN A 46 -13.02 18.15 0.41
N ASP A 47 -12.78 17.32 -0.60
CA ASP A 47 -12.99 17.74 -1.98
C ASP A 47 -14.48 17.89 -2.24
N THR A 48 -14.90 19.13 -2.50
CA THR A 48 -16.30 19.41 -2.81
C THR A 48 -16.59 19.24 -4.28
N LYS A 49 -15.61 18.84 -5.11
CA LYS A 49 -15.83 18.56 -6.52
C LYS A 49 -15.71 17.07 -6.82
N VAL A 50 -16.77 16.51 -7.37
CA VAL A 50 -16.81 15.14 -7.89
C VAL A 50 -17.01 15.24 -9.39
N GLY A 51 -15.90 15.19 -10.14
CA GLY A 51 -15.93 15.37 -11.59
C GLY A 51 -16.31 16.80 -11.96
N THR A 52 -17.44 16.99 -12.64
CA THR A 52 -17.98 18.32 -12.97
C THR A 52 -18.93 18.86 -11.90
N ILE A 53 -19.26 18.08 -10.87
CA ILE A 53 -20.32 18.40 -9.91
C ILE A 53 -19.69 18.96 -8.64
N ASN A 54 -20.23 20.08 -8.14
CA ASN A 54 -19.83 20.67 -6.87
C ASN A 54 -20.85 20.30 -5.79
N LEU A 55 -20.44 19.49 -4.82
CA LEU A 55 -21.26 19.02 -3.71
C LEU A 55 -21.83 20.18 -2.86
N LYS A 56 -21.20 21.36 -2.87
CA LYS A 56 -21.72 22.56 -2.18
C LYS A 56 -23.00 23.12 -2.81
N ASP A 57 -23.28 22.76 -4.05
CA ASP A 57 -24.43 23.28 -4.79
C ASP A 57 -25.67 22.38 -4.61
N LEU A 58 -25.53 21.27 -3.86
CA LEU A 58 -26.61 20.32 -3.59
C LEU A 58 -27.52 20.80 -2.45
N THR A 59 -28.83 20.66 -2.64
CA THR A 59 -29.83 20.90 -1.60
C THR A 59 -29.75 19.83 -0.50
N PRO A 60 -30.29 20.11 0.72
CA PRO A 60 -30.29 19.12 1.81
C PRO A 60 -30.94 17.78 1.44
N ILE A 61 -31.99 17.79 0.59
CA ILE A 61 -32.67 16.56 0.16
C ILE A 61 -31.76 15.73 -0.76
N GLN A 62 -31.05 16.39 -1.67
CA GLN A 62 -30.12 15.71 -2.60
C GLN A 62 -28.95 15.07 -1.82
N ASN A 63 -28.41 15.78 -0.83
CA ASN A 63 -27.40 15.24 0.07
C ASN A 63 -27.92 14.01 0.83
N GLU A 64 -29.15 14.05 1.35
CA GLU A 64 -29.73 12.89 2.05
C GLU A 64 -29.88 11.68 1.10
N ILE A 65 -30.29 11.89 -0.15
CA ILE A 65 -30.38 10.81 -1.16
C ILE A 65 -28.99 10.20 -1.43
N ILE A 66 -27.97 11.05 -1.65
CA ILE A 66 -26.59 10.59 -1.89
C ILE A 66 -26.07 9.82 -0.67
N GLU A 67 -26.29 10.31 0.55
CA GLU A 67 -25.88 9.62 1.78
C GLU A 67 -26.52 8.22 1.90
N ILE A 68 -27.79 8.07 1.51
CA ILE A 68 -28.44 6.76 1.47
C ILE A 68 -27.74 5.84 0.48
N TYR A 69 -27.43 6.31 -0.73
CA TYR A 69 -26.66 5.52 -1.71
C TYR A 69 -25.30 5.11 -1.16
N LEU A 70 -24.51 6.07 -0.66
CA LEU A 70 -23.16 5.82 -0.14
C LEU A 70 -23.14 4.86 1.06
N SER A 71 -24.23 4.81 1.83
CA SER A 71 -24.33 3.94 3.01
C SER A 71 -24.80 2.52 2.69
N ASN A 72 -25.48 2.30 1.55
CA ASN A 72 -26.19 1.05 1.28
C ASN A 72 -25.82 0.36 -0.05
N ALA A 73 -25.21 1.08 -1.00
CA ALA A 73 -24.91 0.56 -2.32
C ALA A 73 -23.42 0.26 -2.50
N SER A 74 -23.12 -0.82 -3.22
CA SER A 74 -21.83 -1.02 -3.87
C SER A 74 -21.80 -0.36 -5.26
N LEU A 75 -20.62 -0.26 -5.87
CA LEU A 75 -20.51 0.20 -7.27
C LEU A 75 -21.33 -0.68 -8.24
N ASP A 76 -21.39 -1.98 -8.01
CA ASP A 76 -22.17 -2.90 -8.84
C ASP A 76 -23.68 -2.70 -8.58
N ASP A 77 -24.08 -2.31 -7.37
CA ASP A 77 -25.47 -1.97 -7.08
C ASP A 77 -25.90 -0.68 -7.79
N LEU A 78 -25.05 0.35 -7.77
CA LEU A 78 -25.31 1.61 -8.48
C LEU A 78 -25.38 1.42 -10.00
N ASP A 79 -24.48 0.62 -10.57
CA ASP A 79 -24.53 0.27 -11.99
C ASP A 79 -25.85 -0.45 -12.33
N ASN A 80 -26.27 -1.41 -11.50
CA ASN A 80 -27.57 -2.06 -11.68
C ASN A 80 -28.74 -1.07 -11.58
N ILE A 81 -28.71 -0.13 -10.62
CA ILE A 81 -29.74 0.89 -10.41
C ILE A 81 -29.88 1.79 -11.64
N LEU A 82 -28.76 2.21 -12.24
CA LEU A 82 -28.76 3.03 -13.45
C LEU A 82 -29.34 2.33 -14.69
N HIS A 83 -29.40 0.99 -14.70
CA HIS A 83 -29.83 0.19 -15.85
C HIS A 83 -31.13 -0.61 -15.62
N SER A 84 -31.81 -0.44 -14.48
CA SER A 84 -33.00 -1.23 -14.12
C SER A 84 -34.27 -0.37 -13.99
N HIS A 85 -35.43 -1.02 -14.06
CA HIS A 85 -36.73 -0.36 -13.83
C HIS A 85 -37.02 -0.19 -12.33
N LYS A 86 -37.72 0.89 -11.98
CA LYS A 86 -37.98 1.33 -10.59
C LYS A 86 -38.72 0.28 -9.74
N GLU A 87 -39.65 -0.47 -10.33
CA GLU A 87 -40.42 -1.50 -9.62
C GLU A 87 -39.55 -2.71 -9.24
N ASP A 88 -38.62 -3.11 -10.11
CA ASP A 88 -37.68 -4.21 -9.83
C ASP A 88 -36.68 -3.83 -8.72
N LEU A 89 -36.30 -2.55 -8.69
CA LEU A 89 -35.32 -2.01 -7.74
C LEU A 89 -35.84 -2.01 -6.30
N ILE A 90 -37.13 -1.69 -6.07
CA ILE A 90 -37.71 -1.65 -4.71
C ILE A 90 -37.69 -3.04 -4.06
N ASN A 91 -37.98 -4.09 -4.84
CA ASN A 91 -37.96 -5.47 -4.34
C ASN A 91 -36.54 -5.94 -3.99
N LYS A 92 -35.54 -5.53 -4.79
CA LYS A 92 -34.14 -5.91 -4.60
C LYS A 92 -33.44 -5.10 -3.51
N TYR A 93 -33.78 -3.82 -3.39
CA TYR A 93 -33.14 -2.86 -2.49
C TYR A 93 -34.20 -2.08 -1.69
N PRO A 94 -34.67 -2.60 -0.54
CA PRO A 94 -35.75 -1.98 0.23
C PRO A 94 -35.48 -0.53 0.66
N TRP A 95 -34.21 -0.14 0.81
CA TRP A 95 -33.81 1.22 1.15
C TRP A 95 -34.09 2.24 0.04
N ILE A 96 -34.33 1.80 -1.20
CA ILE A 96 -34.73 2.67 -2.31
C ILE A 96 -36.09 3.32 -2.03
N THR A 97 -36.98 2.68 -1.27
CA THR A 97 -38.28 3.30 -0.91
C THR A 97 -38.09 4.65 -0.21
N LYS A 98 -37.06 4.78 0.63
CA LYS A 98 -36.74 6.05 1.30
C LYS A 98 -36.30 7.12 0.29
N ILE A 99 -35.54 6.75 -0.74
CA ILE A 99 -35.15 7.65 -1.83
C ILE A 99 -36.38 8.11 -2.61
N VAL A 100 -37.29 7.18 -2.93
CA VAL A 100 -38.55 7.50 -3.64
C VAL A 100 -39.44 8.45 -2.85
N GLU A 101 -39.43 8.39 -1.53
CA GLU A 101 -40.14 9.35 -0.68
C GLU A 101 -39.49 10.73 -0.69
N LEU A 102 -38.15 10.80 -0.68
CA LEU A 102 -37.40 12.05 -0.76
C LEU A 102 -37.54 12.73 -2.13
N GLU A 103 -37.54 11.97 -3.22
CA GLU A 103 -37.76 12.47 -4.59
C GLU A 103 -39.06 13.26 -4.75
N LYS A 104 -40.13 12.85 -4.06
CA LYS A 104 -41.43 13.54 -4.12
C LYS A 104 -41.37 14.98 -3.62
N ARG A 105 -40.31 15.32 -2.88
CA ARG A 105 -40.07 16.64 -2.28
C ARG A 105 -39.11 17.49 -3.13
N LEU A 106 -38.51 16.94 -4.19
CA LEU A 106 -37.69 17.68 -5.14
C LEU A 106 -38.58 18.42 -6.16
N GLU A 107 -38.17 19.62 -6.57
CA GLU A 107 -38.85 20.39 -7.61
C GLU A 107 -38.81 19.66 -8.97
N GLU A 108 -37.70 18.98 -9.25
CA GLU A 108 -37.51 18.07 -10.39
C GLU A 108 -37.51 16.61 -9.89
N ARG A 109 -38.45 15.79 -10.39
CA ARG A 109 -38.91 14.54 -9.76
C ARG A 109 -38.03 13.30 -9.98
N ASP A 110 -36.73 13.43 -10.22
CA ASP A 110 -35.89 12.27 -10.56
C ASP A 110 -34.55 12.27 -9.82
N SER A 111 -34.32 11.26 -8.97
CA SER A 111 -33.03 11.06 -8.28
C SER A 111 -31.93 10.51 -9.18
N PHE A 112 -32.16 10.43 -10.49
CA PHE A 112 -31.15 10.02 -11.46
C PHE A 112 -29.84 10.82 -11.33
N ILE A 113 -29.94 12.13 -11.08
CA ILE A 113 -28.77 13.00 -10.90
C ILE A 113 -28.01 12.60 -9.63
N GLU A 114 -28.71 12.36 -8.51
CA GLU A 114 -28.12 11.94 -7.24
C GLU A 114 -27.49 10.54 -7.33
N THR A 115 -28.10 9.63 -8.09
CA THR A 115 -27.55 8.31 -8.39
C THR A 115 -26.24 8.44 -9.16
N LEU A 116 -26.19 9.31 -10.18
CA LEU A 116 -24.98 9.58 -10.95
C LEU A 116 -23.89 10.21 -10.08
N ILE A 117 -24.25 11.14 -9.19
CA ILE A 117 -23.31 11.76 -8.24
C ILE A 117 -22.72 10.70 -7.32
N ALA A 118 -23.55 9.85 -6.72
CA ALA A 118 -23.10 8.78 -5.84
C ALA A 118 -22.18 7.80 -6.56
N ASP A 119 -22.52 7.40 -7.80
CA ASP A 119 -21.69 6.54 -8.64
C ASP A 119 -20.31 7.16 -8.92
N GLN A 120 -20.27 8.42 -9.35
CA GLN A 120 -19.01 9.12 -9.62
C GLN A 120 -18.16 9.27 -8.35
N PHE A 121 -18.77 9.60 -7.21
CA PHE A 121 -18.09 9.70 -5.93
C PHE A 121 -17.49 8.35 -5.52
N MET A 122 -18.27 7.27 -5.58
CA MET A 122 -17.80 5.94 -5.24
C MET A 122 -16.69 5.46 -6.18
N LYS A 123 -16.74 5.79 -7.48
CA LYS A 123 -15.68 5.49 -8.45
C LYS A 123 -14.39 6.22 -8.09
N GLN A 124 -14.47 7.51 -7.78
CA GLN A 124 -13.33 8.30 -7.36
C GLN A 124 -12.74 7.81 -6.04
N LEU A 125 -13.58 7.47 -5.07
CA LEU A 125 -13.15 6.91 -3.79
C LEU A 125 -12.45 5.57 -3.99
N HIS A 126 -12.97 4.72 -4.87
CA HIS A 126 -12.33 3.45 -5.20
C HIS A 126 -10.95 3.64 -5.84
N ILE A 127 -10.82 4.58 -6.79
CA ILE A 127 -9.53 4.93 -7.42
C ILE A 127 -8.56 5.49 -6.37
N HIS A 128 -9.05 6.40 -5.52
CA HIS A 128 -8.26 7.01 -4.45
C HIS A 128 -7.73 5.96 -3.47
N ASN A 129 -8.59 5.04 -3.00
CA ASN A 129 -8.19 3.93 -2.14
C ASN A 129 -7.18 3.00 -2.82
N LYS A 130 -7.36 2.73 -4.11
CA LYS A 130 -6.42 1.92 -4.90
C LYS A 130 -5.04 2.58 -4.98
N MET A 131 -4.97 3.88 -5.24
CA MET A 131 -3.72 4.62 -5.28
C MET A 131 -3.04 4.62 -3.91
N CYS A 132 -3.80 4.84 -2.84
CA CYS A 132 -3.27 4.80 -1.47
C CYS A 132 -2.67 3.43 -1.16
N LEU A 133 -3.40 2.34 -1.39
CA LEU A 133 -2.91 0.98 -1.13
C LEU A 133 -1.60 0.67 -1.89
N ILE A 134 -1.56 1.00 -3.17
CA ILE A 134 -0.37 0.76 -4.01
C ILE A 134 0.81 1.56 -3.47
N ASN A 135 0.62 2.83 -3.13
CA ASN A 135 1.67 3.68 -2.59
C ASN A 135 2.12 3.21 -1.20
N THR A 136 1.22 2.75 -0.33
CA THR A 136 1.57 2.14 0.97
C THR A 136 2.52 0.96 0.77
N TYR A 137 2.19 0.03 -0.13
CA TYR A 137 3.05 -1.12 -0.41
C TYR A 137 4.41 -0.69 -1.00
N THR A 138 4.41 0.27 -1.93
CA THR A 138 5.64 0.80 -2.53
C THR A 138 6.54 1.43 -1.46
N LEU A 139 6.00 2.27 -0.58
CA LEU A 139 6.75 2.88 0.51
C LEU A 139 7.35 1.84 1.46
N LEU A 140 6.58 0.81 1.82
CA LEU A 140 7.09 -0.30 2.62
C LEU A 140 8.24 -1.03 1.91
N ASP A 141 8.07 -1.38 0.64
CA ASP A 141 9.07 -2.12 -0.13
C ASP A 141 10.36 -1.30 -0.32
N GLU A 142 10.23 0.00 -0.58
CA GLU A 142 11.35 0.93 -0.69
C GLU A 142 12.06 1.11 0.65
N TYR A 143 11.34 1.34 1.75
CA TYR A 143 11.94 1.42 3.09
C TYR A 143 12.77 0.17 3.40
N LEU A 144 12.20 -1.03 3.22
CA LEU A 144 12.88 -2.28 3.48
C LEU A 144 14.11 -2.46 2.58
N THR A 145 14.02 -2.03 1.32
CA THR A 145 15.16 -2.04 0.38
C THR A 145 16.28 -1.18 0.91
N GLU A 146 15.98 0.07 1.24
CA GLU A 146 16.97 1.05 1.69
C GLU A 146 17.60 0.66 3.03
N LEU A 147 16.80 0.06 3.92
CA LEU A 147 17.28 -0.48 5.18
C LEU A 147 18.27 -1.63 4.97
N ILE A 148 17.93 -2.59 4.09
CA ILE A 148 18.81 -3.71 3.73
C ILE A 148 20.09 -3.20 3.05
N LYS A 149 20.01 -2.16 2.20
CA LYS A 149 21.19 -1.52 1.61
C LYS A 149 22.09 -0.91 2.68
N ALA A 150 21.52 -0.18 3.64
CA ALA A 150 22.27 0.40 4.75
C ALA A 150 22.97 -0.70 5.57
N LEU A 151 22.25 -1.75 5.97
CA LEU A 151 22.84 -2.89 6.67
C LEU A 151 23.94 -3.55 5.85
N GLY A 152 23.75 -3.75 4.54
CA GLY A 152 24.77 -4.30 3.65
C GLY A 152 26.02 -3.43 3.55
N MET A 153 25.88 -2.11 3.59
CA MET A 153 26.99 -1.16 3.56
C MET A 153 27.82 -1.16 4.85
N TYR A 154 27.23 -1.41 6.02
CA TYR A 154 27.96 -1.39 7.29
C TYR A 154 28.36 -2.78 7.81
N LEU A 155 27.63 -3.84 7.44
CA LEU A 155 27.82 -5.18 7.97
C LEU A 155 28.31 -6.12 6.85
N SER A 156 29.61 -6.43 6.84
CA SER A 156 30.26 -7.24 5.81
C SER A 156 29.63 -8.63 5.62
N GLU A 157 29.13 -9.24 6.70
CA GLU A 157 28.53 -10.58 6.65
C GLU A 157 27.05 -10.59 6.27
N PHE A 158 26.39 -9.43 6.22
CA PHE A 158 24.93 -9.34 6.06
C PHE A 158 24.46 -10.04 4.78
N LEU A 159 25.07 -9.73 3.64
CA LEU A 159 24.74 -10.34 2.34
C LEU A 159 25.63 -11.54 1.97
N SER A 160 26.38 -12.11 2.92
CA SER A 160 27.40 -13.15 2.64
C SER A 160 26.88 -14.42 1.94
N LYS A 161 25.58 -14.71 2.04
CA LYS A 161 24.93 -15.90 1.44
C LYS A 161 24.08 -15.58 0.20
N VAL A 162 24.15 -14.35 -0.30
CA VAL A 162 23.35 -13.91 -1.45
C VAL A 162 24.08 -14.21 -2.76
N ASN A 163 23.34 -14.74 -3.74
CA ASN A 163 23.90 -15.01 -5.06
C ASN A 163 23.93 -13.72 -5.89
N ILE A 164 25.11 -13.35 -6.36
CA ILE A 164 25.32 -12.14 -7.17
C ILE A 164 25.76 -12.55 -8.57
N LYS A 165 25.09 -12.02 -9.60
CA LYS A 165 25.51 -12.18 -10.99
C LYS A 165 26.32 -10.96 -11.42
N VAL A 166 27.58 -11.18 -11.78
CA VAL A 166 28.48 -10.14 -12.29
C VAL A 166 29.05 -10.60 -13.62
N ASN A 167 29.11 -9.71 -14.61
CA ASN A 167 29.82 -9.99 -15.86
C ASN A 167 31.24 -9.41 -15.84
N TYR A 168 32.12 -9.92 -16.71
CA TYR A 168 33.53 -9.51 -16.73
C TYR A 168 33.74 -8.02 -17.04
N LYS A 169 32.87 -7.40 -17.85
CA LYS A 169 32.98 -5.97 -18.16
C LYS A 169 32.71 -5.10 -16.94
N GLN A 170 31.72 -5.46 -16.12
CA GLN A 170 31.38 -4.75 -14.88
C GLN A 170 32.51 -4.81 -13.85
N LEU A 171 33.24 -5.93 -13.77
CA LEU A 171 34.40 -6.05 -12.87
C LEU A 171 35.50 -5.03 -13.18
N LEU A 172 35.64 -4.63 -14.45
CA LEU A 172 36.64 -3.64 -14.88
C LEU A 172 36.24 -2.20 -14.54
N GLU A 173 34.98 -1.95 -14.17
CA GLU A 173 34.46 -0.60 -13.85
C GLU A 173 34.67 -0.22 -12.38
N PHE A 174 34.98 -1.19 -11.51
CA PHE A 174 35.17 -0.99 -10.08
C PHE A 174 36.55 -0.39 -9.80
N GLU A 175 36.60 0.79 -9.17
CA GLU A 175 37.86 1.47 -8.87
C GLU A 175 38.33 1.22 -7.43
N ASN A 176 37.42 0.77 -6.55
CA ASN A 176 37.69 0.56 -5.13
C ASN A 176 36.68 -0.41 -4.49
N ASP A 177 36.95 -0.82 -3.25
CA ASP A 177 36.12 -1.76 -2.49
C ASP A 177 34.69 -1.24 -2.24
N THR A 178 34.49 0.08 -2.21
CA THR A 178 33.17 0.70 -2.06
C THR A 178 32.32 0.44 -3.29
N ASP A 179 32.87 0.69 -4.49
CA ASP A 179 32.17 0.45 -5.75
C ASP A 179 31.74 -1.01 -5.88
N LEU A 180 32.65 -1.92 -5.52
CA LEU A 180 32.39 -3.35 -5.51
C LEU A 180 31.24 -3.69 -4.55
N LYS A 181 31.29 -3.14 -3.33
CA LYS A 181 30.29 -3.39 -2.30
C LYS A 181 28.91 -2.88 -2.67
N GLU A 182 28.80 -1.66 -3.17
CA GLU A 182 27.53 -1.07 -3.63
C GLU A 182 26.92 -1.88 -4.76
N PHE A 183 27.74 -2.21 -5.77
CA PHE A 183 27.28 -3.02 -6.89
C PHE A 183 26.76 -4.38 -6.42
N PHE A 184 27.44 -4.99 -5.46
CA PHE A 184 27.08 -6.29 -4.90
C PHE A 184 25.74 -6.21 -4.16
N ILE A 185 25.55 -5.16 -3.36
CA ILE A 185 24.29 -4.90 -2.64
C ILE A 185 23.14 -4.66 -3.63
N ASP A 186 23.32 -3.81 -4.63
CA ASP A 186 22.27 -3.54 -5.62
C ASP A 186 21.93 -4.77 -6.47
N SER A 187 22.96 -5.51 -6.89
CA SER A 187 22.78 -6.74 -7.63
C SER A 187 22.06 -7.80 -6.80
N ALA A 188 22.34 -7.88 -5.49
CA ALA A 188 21.60 -8.73 -4.57
C ALA A 188 20.10 -8.36 -4.54
N MET A 189 19.77 -7.06 -4.46
CA MET A 189 18.36 -6.61 -4.44
C MET A 189 17.62 -6.97 -5.73
N LEU A 190 18.30 -6.97 -6.87
CA LEU A 190 17.70 -7.25 -8.17
C LEU A 190 17.59 -8.76 -8.47
N SER A 191 18.55 -9.56 -8.01
CA SER A 191 18.73 -10.94 -8.48
C SER A 191 18.36 -12.01 -7.45
N ASP A 192 18.33 -11.70 -6.15
CA ASP A 192 17.94 -12.66 -5.12
C ASP A 192 16.42 -12.65 -4.89
N LYS A 193 15.79 -13.81 -5.08
CA LYS A 193 14.36 -13.99 -4.80
C LYS A 193 14.01 -13.74 -3.34
N ASN A 194 14.94 -14.00 -2.41
CA ASN A 194 14.75 -13.74 -0.98
C ASN A 194 14.76 -12.24 -0.63
N LEU A 195 15.11 -11.38 -1.59
CA LEU A 195 15.13 -9.93 -1.44
C LEU A 195 14.14 -9.26 -2.41
N SER A 196 13.24 -10.05 -3.03
CA SER A 196 12.22 -9.57 -3.95
C SER A 196 10.88 -9.34 -3.24
N GLY A 197 10.43 -8.09 -3.17
CA GLY A 197 9.19 -7.68 -2.53
C GLY A 197 9.22 -7.64 -1.01
N ALA A 198 8.24 -6.98 -0.41
CA ALA A 198 8.23 -6.64 1.01
C ALA A 198 8.23 -7.89 1.91
N VAL A 199 7.43 -8.91 1.58
CA VAL A 199 7.31 -10.15 2.36
C VAL A 199 8.68 -10.84 2.51
N ASN A 200 9.44 -10.96 1.42
CA ASN A 200 10.73 -11.65 1.47
C ASN A 200 11.78 -10.81 2.20
N LYS A 201 11.79 -9.48 1.98
CA LYS A 201 12.68 -8.55 2.70
C LYS A 201 12.43 -8.55 4.20
N VAL A 202 11.16 -8.58 4.63
CA VAL A 202 10.80 -8.73 6.05
C VAL A 202 11.32 -10.05 6.60
N ASN A 203 11.04 -11.18 5.95
CA ASN A 203 11.53 -12.48 6.40
C ASN A 203 13.07 -12.53 6.50
N TYR A 204 13.75 -11.90 5.55
CA TYR A 204 15.20 -11.78 5.55
C TYR A 204 15.71 -10.99 6.76
N LEU A 205 15.14 -9.80 7.01
CA LEU A 205 15.50 -8.97 8.17
C LEU A 205 15.17 -9.65 9.49
N LEU A 206 14.02 -10.31 9.63
CA LEU A 206 13.64 -11.02 10.85
C LEU A 206 14.60 -12.17 11.18
N LYS A 207 15.05 -12.90 10.16
CA LYS A 207 16.06 -13.95 10.32
C LYS A 207 17.39 -13.36 10.77
N HIS A 208 17.83 -12.27 10.14
CA HIS A 208 19.10 -11.61 10.48
C HIS A 208 19.08 -11.03 11.89
N LEU A 209 17.99 -10.38 12.29
CA LEU A 209 17.83 -9.73 13.58
C LEU A 209 17.38 -10.67 14.71
N ASN A 210 17.19 -11.96 14.40
CA ASN A 210 16.62 -12.97 15.30
C ASN A 210 15.32 -12.49 15.98
N ALA A 211 14.41 -11.93 15.18
CA ALA A 211 13.25 -11.16 15.66
C ALA A 211 11.91 -11.79 15.27
N LYS A 212 11.92 -13.05 14.81
CA LYS A 212 10.73 -13.69 14.22
C LYS A 212 9.57 -13.81 15.22
N ASP A 213 9.87 -14.10 16.48
CA ASP A 213 8.85 -14.30 17.52
C ASP A 213 8.28 -12.98 18.06
N GLU A 214 8.96 -11.86 17.82
CA GLU A 214 8.51 -10.52 18.22
C GLU A 214 7.65 -9.84 17.15
N PHE A 215 7.70 -10.34 15.91
CA PHE A 215 7.07 -9.71 14.75
C PHE A 215 5.65 -10.22 14.50
N LYS A 216 4.65 -9.38 14.78
CA LYS A 216 3.23 -9.74 14.71
C LYS A 216 2.57 -9.52 13.33
N TRP A 217 3.15 -8.71 12.45
CA TRP A 217 2.48 -8.22 11.23
C TRP A 217 2.73 -9.06 9.97
N LEU A 218 3.34 -10.24 10.08
CA LEU A 218 3.70 -11.03 8.90
C LEU A 218 2.48 -11.39 8.04
N LYS A 219 1.36 -11.71 8.69
CA LYS A 219 0.08 -12.03 8.01
C LYS A 219 -0.45 -10.84 7.23
N ASP A 220 -0.38 -9.64 7.80
CA ASP A 220 -0.88 -8.42 7.17
C ASP A 220 -0.08 -8.04 5.92
N ILE A 221 1.25 -8.20 5.96
CA ILE A 221 2.12 -7.91 4.81
C ILE A 221 1.88 -8.90 3.67
N ILE A 222 1.66 -10.18 4.00
CA ILE A 222 1.29 -11.20 3.01
C ILE A 222 -0.01 -10.80 2.33
N LEU A 223 -1.03 -10.42 3.10
CA LEU A 223 -2.32 -10.02 2.57
C LEU A 223 -2.20 -8.75 1.71
N LEU A 224 -1.52 -7.71 2.20
CA LEU A 224 -1.25 -6.48 1.46
C LEU A 224 -0.57 -6.74 0.12
N ASN A 225 0.47 -7.59 0.10
CA ASN A 225 1.18 -7.95 -1.13
C ASN A 225 0.25 -8.63 -2.15
N GLU A 226 -0.53 -9.62 -1.73
CA GLU A 226 -1.39 -10.38 -2.64
C GLU A 226 -2.60 -9.56 -3.10
N GLU A 227 -3.21 -8.75 -2.23
CA GLU A 227 -4.28 -7.82 -2.60
C GLU A 227 -3.80 -6.77 -3.61
N ARG A 228 -2.62 -6.15 -3.37
CA ARG A 228 -1.98 -5.21 -4.31
C ARG A 228 -1.74 -5.87 -5.66
N ASN A 229 -1.22 -7.09 -5.68
CA ASN A 229 -0.96 -7.81 -6.93
C ASN A 229 -2.25 -8.13 -7.69
N CYS A 230 -3.32 -8.52 -6.99
CA CYS A 230 -4.62 -8.75 -7.61
C CYS A 230 -5.21 -7.47 -8.22
N ILE A 231 -5.10 -6.35 -7.51
CA ILE A 231 -5.59 -5.03 -7.96
C ILE A 231 -4.86 -4.51 -9.20
N ILE A 232 -3.56 -4.80 -9.33
CA ILE A 232 -2.75 -4.34 -10.47
C ILE A 232 -2.87 -5.26 -11.68
N HIS A 233 -2.84 -6.58 -11.47
CA HIS A 233 -2.68 -7.53 -12.57
C HIS A 233 -3.97 -8.32 -12.92
N ASN A 234 -4.88 -8.51 -11.96
CA ASN A 234 -6.03 -9.41 -12.11
C ASN A 234 -7.38 -8.67 -12.07
N LYS A 235 -7.43 -7.40 -12.46
CA LYS A 235 -8.64 -6.55 -12.36
C LYS A 235 -9.24 -6.52 -10.93
N GLY A 236 -8.42 -6.75 -9.90
CA GLY A 236 -8.87 -6.82 -8.51
C GLY A 236 -9.41 -8.17 -8.05
N TYR A 237 -9.32 -9.24 -8.84
CA TYR A 237 -9.82 -10.56 -8.45
C TYR A 237 -8.71 -11.47 -7.91
N PHE A 238 -9.02 -12.21 -6.84
CA PHE A 238 -8.16 -13.27 -6.33
C PHE A 238 -8.09 -14.42 -7.32
N ASN A 239 -6.87 -14.85 -7.64
CA ASN A 239 -6.62 -16.06 -8.44
C ASN A 239 -6.09 -17.19 -7.54
N LYS A 240 -6.02 -18.41 -8.09
CA LYS A 240 -5.48 -19.58 -7.40
C LYS A 240 -4.10 -19.36 -6.76
N LYS A 241 -3.23 -18.60 -7.43
CA LYS A 241 -1.89 -18.27 -6.93
C LYS A 241 -1.97 -17.40 -5.68
N ALA A 242 -2.79 -16.36 -5.69
CA ALA A 242 -2.98 -15.46 -4.56
C ALA A 242 -3.55 -16.20 -3.34
N ILE A 243 -4.61 -17.00 -3.53
CA ILE A 243 -5.19 -17.82 -2.45
C ILE A 243 -4.14 -18.75 -1.83
N LYS A 244 -3.33 -19.41 -2.67
CA LYS A 244 -2.24 -20.27 -2.21
C LYS A 244 -1.18 -19.48 -1.42
N ASN A 245 -0.79 -18.29 -1.89
CA ASN A 245 0.24 -17.47 -1.27
C ASN A 245 -0.20 -16.86 0.07
N ILE A 246 -1.49 -16.50 0.19
CA ILE A 246 -2.07 -15.98 1.44
C ILE A 246 -2.04 -17.06 2.55
N GLY A 247 -2.28 -18.31 2.17
CA GLY A 247 -2.23 -19.45 3.08
C GLY A 247 -3.59 -19.78 3.73
N GLU A 248 -3.81 -21.06 3.98
CA GLU A 248 -5.11 -21.63 4.35
C GLU A 248 -5.73 -20.99 5.60
N GLU A 249 -4.92 -20.68 6.61
CA GLU A 249 -5.39 -20.11 7.87
C GLU A 249 -6.06 -18.74 7.65
N ILE A 250 -5.39 -17.83 6.94
CA ILE A 250 -5.89 -16.48 6.66
C ILE A 250 -7.08 -16.56 5.69
N VAL A 251 -7.00 -17.42 4.67
CA VAL A 251 -8.09 -17.65 3.70
C VAL A 251 -9.37 -18.09 4.43
N HIS A 252 -9.27 -19.02 5.38
CA HIS A 252 -10.41 -19.49 6.16
C HIS A 252 -10.94 -18.40 7.10
N GLN A 253 -10.06 -17.70 7.82
CA GLN A 253 -10.44 -16.62 8.75
C GLN A 253 -11.19 -15.48 8.05
N LEU A 254 -10.72 -15.07 6.87
CA LEU A 254 -11.29 -13.98 6.08
C LEU A 254 -12.30 -14.46 5.03
N LYS A 255 -12.59 -15.76 4.95
CA LYS A 255 -13.50 -16.39 3.99
C LYS A 255 -13.20 -16.01 2.53
N LEU A 256 -11.92 -15.98 2.16
CA LEU A 256 -11.47 -15.65 0.81
C LEU A 256 -11.66 -16.83 -0.15
N SER A 257 -11.95 -16.55 -1.41
CA SER A 257 -12.06 -17.58 -2.45
C SER A 257 -11.53 -17.10 -3.80
N GLU A 258 -11.24 -18.04 -4.70
CA GLU A 258 -10.94 -17.70 -6.10
C GLU A 258 -12.09 -16.91 -6.73
N ASN A 259 -11.75 -15.99 -7.63
CA ASN A 259 -12.67 -15.05 -8.31
C ASN A 259 -13.44 -14.11 -7.37
N MET A 260 -13.12 -14.07 -6.08
CA MET A 260 -13.60 -13.01 -5.20
C MET A 260 -12.85 -11.70 -5.54
N LYS A 261 -13.57 -10.58 -5.59
CA LYS A 261 -12.98 -9.26 -5.79
C LYS A 261 -12.42 -8.75 -4.46
N VAL A 262 -11.21 -8.17 -4.50
CA VAL A 262 -10.61 -7.51 -3.33
C VAL A 262 -11.53 -6.38 -2.90
N GLN A 263 -12.06 -6.51 -1.67
CA GLN A 263 -12.83 -5.45 -1.05
C GLN A 263 -11.87 -4.36 -0.56
N LEU A 264 -12.00 -3.16 -1.13
CA LEU A 264 -11.12 -2.03 -0.85
C LEU A 264 -11.92 -0.85 -0.27
N ASP A 265 -12.16 -0.94 1.04
CA ASP A 265 -12.82 0.11 1.81
C ASP A 265 -11.79 0.99 2.54
N ASN A 266 -12.30 2.05 3.17
CA ASN A 266 -11.43 3.01 3.84
C ASN A 266 -10.66 2.41 5.01
N LYS A 267 -11.34 1.63 5.84
CA LYS A 267 -10.76 1.04 7.07
C LYS A 267 -9.60 0.11 6.73
N LYS A 268 -9.75 -0.68 5.67
CA LYS A 268 -8.68 -1.59 5.22
C LYS A 268 -7.44 -0.83 4.79
N VAL A 269 -7.60 0.23 3.97
CA VAL A 269 -6.46 1.02 3.51
C VAL A 269 -5.81 1.78 4.66
N ASP A 270 -6.60 2.36 5.58
CA ASP A 270 -6.09 3.00 6.81
C ASP A 270 -5.25 2.01 7.63
N SER A 271 -5.79 0.81 7.87
CA SER A 271 -5.10 -0.25 8.61
C SER A 271 -3.76 -0.63 7.98
N TYR A 272 -3.65 -0.68 6.65
CA TYR A 272 -2.36 -0.98 6.02
C TYR A 272 -1.35 0.16 6.12
N ILE A 273 -1.81 1.41 6.10
CA ILE A 273 -0.95 2.58 6.31
C ILE A 273 -0.39 2.55 7.74
N ASP A 274 -1.25 2.30 8.73
CA ASP A 274 -0.85 2.22 10.14
C ASP A 274 0.07 1.03 10.41
N ILE A 275 -0.20 -0.12 9.81
CA ILE A 275 0.71 -1.28 9.92
C ILE A 275 2.07 -0.97 9.29
N THR A 276 2.12 -0.22 8.18
CA THR A 276 3.39 0.18 7.54
C THR A 276 4.20 1.10 8.46
N ASP A 277 3.54 2.04 9.12
CA ASP A 277 4.11 2.91 10.16
C ASP A 277 4.73 2.07 11.29
N GLU A 278 3.94 1.12 11.84
CA GLU A 278 4.39 0.20 12.90
C GLU A 278 5.60 -0.68 12.48
N ILE A 279 5.64 -1.13 11.22
CA ILE A 279 6.75 -1.94 10.69
C ILE A 279 8.04 -1.11 10.58
N ILE A 280 7.94 0.14 10.11
CA ILE A 280 9.08 1.08 10.05
C ILE A 280 9.64 1.29 11.46
N ASP A 281 8.76 1.56 12.42
CA ASP A 281 9.15 1.74 13.82
C ASP A 281 9.80 0.48 14.40
N PHE A 282 9.22 -0.70 14.16
CA PHE A 282 9.75 -1.97 14.66
C PHE A 282 11.18 -2.23 14.17
N PHE A 283 11.40 -2.18 12.85
CA PHE A 283 12.71 -2.52 12.30
C PHE A 283 13.76 -1.50 12.69
N SER A 284 13.43 -0.21 12.64
CA SER A 284 14.35 0.84 13.08
C SER A 284 14.71 0.68 14.56
N ALA A 285 13.73 0.45 15.45
CA ALA A 285 14.00 0.23 16.87
C ALA A 285 14.82 -1.05 17.13
N LYS A 286 14.54 -2.14 16.41
CA LYS A 286 15.26 -3.41 16.55
C LYS A 286 16.73 -3.29 16.13
N ILE A 287 16.99 -2.61 15.02
CA ILE A 287 18.35 -2.37 14.52
C ILE A 287 19.09 -1.42 15.46
N MET A 288 18.46 -0.33 15.89
CA MET A 288 19.03 0.56 16.89
C MET A 288 19.38 -0.21 18.16
N LYS A 289 18.51 -1.05 18.71
CA LYS A 289 18.85 -1.86 19.89
C LYS A 289 20.04 -2.81 19.68
N ASN A 290 20.18 -3.38 18.48
CA ASN A 290 21.23 -4.36 18.19
C ASN A 290 22.60 -3.73 17.90
N TYR A 291 22.63 -2.50 17.39
CA TYR A 291 23.86 -1.84 16.92
C TYR A 291 24.16 -0.51 17.63
N TYR A 292 23.22 0.01 18.41
CA TYR A 292 23.38 1.14 19.34
C TYR A 292 23.58 0.60 20.76
N ALA A 293 24.79 0.08 20.99
CA ALA A 293 25.33 -0.24 22.31
C ALA A 293 26.87 -0.32 22.19
N ILE A 294 27.50 0.85 22.05
CA ILE A 294 28.91 1.08 22.42
C ILE A 294 28.94 2.35 23.27
#